data_AF-A0A9W5F1R7-F1
#
_entry.id   AF-A0A9W5F1R7-F1
#
_cell.length_a   1.000
_cell.length_b   1.000
_cell.length_c   1.000
_cell.angle_alpha   90.00
_cell.angle_beta   90.00
_cell.angle_gamma   90.00
#
_symmetry.space_group_name_H-M   'P 1'
#
loop_
_entity.id
_entity.type
_entity.pdbx_description
1 polymer ?
#
loop_
_entity_poly.entity_id
_entity_poly.type
_entity_poly.pdbx_seq_one_letter_code
_entity_poly.pdbx_strand_id
1 'polypeptide(L)' 'MATIRKLRGRWQAQVRRRGMKPRCKSFDTKLEAEKWARDLEAQVDRFGAAPDTKILESTTLGQLLERYQREVSPLKRGSV' A
#
# COMPACT_ATOMS: atom_id res chain seq x y z
N MET A 1 -16.88 -0.02 1.78
CA MET A 1 -17.50 0.86 0.79
C MET A 1 -16.81 2.20 0.89
N ALA A 2 -16.20 2.65 -0.20
CA ALA A 2 -15.53 3.93 -0.27
C ALA A 2 -16.54 5.08 -0.22
N THR A 3 -16.24 6.10 0.57
CA THR A 3 -17.02 7.34 0.67
C THR A 3 -16.21 8.48 0.07
N ILE A 4 -16.79 9.20 -0.88
CA ILE A 4 -16.17 10.37 -1.50
C ILE A 4 -16.95 11.59 -1.05
N ARG A 5 -16.26 12.54 -0.42
CA ARG A 5 -16.86 13.78 0.09
C ARG A 5 -16.08 14.98 -0.39
N LYS A 6 -16.76 16.09 -0.67
CA LYS A 6 -16.14 17.38 -0.96
C LYS A 6 -15.87 18.11 0.35
N LEU A 7 -14.62 18.47 0.62
CA LEU A 7 -14.19 19.18 1.83
C LEU A 7 -13.28 20.35 1.44
N ARG A 8 -13.67 21.58 1.83
CA ARG A 8 -12.89 22.81 1.60
C ARG A 8 -12.42 22.98 0.13
N GLY A 9 -13.31 22.70 -0.81
CA GLY A 9 -13.01 22.80 -2.25
C GLY A 9 -12.25 21.61 -2.85
N ARG A 10 -11.78 20.66 -2.03
CA ARG A 10 -11.06 19.45 -2.46
C ARG A 10 -11.93 18.21 -2.32
N TRP A 11 -11.60 17.15 -3.06
CA TRP A 11 -12.29 15.86 -3.04
C TRP A 11 -11.56 14.88 -2.14
N GLN A 12 -12.18 14.47 -1.05
CA GLN A 12 -11.62 13.49 -0.14
C GLN A 12 -12.27 12.13 -0.39
N ALA A 13 -11.44 11.12 -0.68
CA ALA A 13 -11.84 9.73 -0.71
C ALA A 13 -11.46 9.05 0.61
N GLN A 14 -12.39 8.31 1.17
CA GLN A 14 -12.21 7.54 2.40
C GLN A 14 -12.64 6.10 2.17
N VAL A 15 -11.75 5.15 2.46
CA VAL A 15 -12.03 3.72 2.33
C VAL A 15 -11.99 3.09 3.72
N ARG A 16 -13.12 2.51 4.14
CA ARG A 16 -13.29 1.79 5.40
C ARG A 16 -13.67 0.34 5.11
N ARG A 17 -12.90 -0.61 5.66
CA ARG A 17 -13.13 -2.05 5.60
C ARG A 17 -12.90 -2.67 6.98
N ARG A 18 -13.71 -3.66 7.34
CA ARG A 18 -13.63 -4.36 8.61
C ARG A 18 -12.29 -5.10 8.69
N GLY A 19 -11.54 -4.92 9.79
CA GLY A 19 -10.23 -5.54 9.98
C GLY A 19 -9.04 -4.72 9.45
N MET A 20 -9.27 -3.52 8.89
CA MET A 20 -8.21 -2.64 8.42
C MET A 20 -8.31 -1.22 8.97
N LYS A 21 -7.17 -0.53 9.06
CA LYS A 21 -7.13 0.90 9.39
C LYS A 21 -7.82 1.71 8.28
N PRO A 22 -8.71 2.65 8.62
CA PRO A 22 -9.37 3.50 7.63
C PRO A 22 -8.32 4.37 6.93
N ARG A 23 -8.27 4.33 5.59
CA ARG A 23 -7.39 5.19 4.79
C ARG A 23 -8.21 6.33 4.19
N CYS A 24 -7.68 7.54 4.25
CA CYS A 24 -8.27 8.73 3.64
C CYS A 24 -7.21 9.52 2.88
N LYS A 25 -7.57 10.03 1.71
CA LYS A 25 -6.70 10.87 0.88
C LYS A 25 -7.52 11.96 0.21
N SER A 26 -6.93 13.14 0.10
CA SER A 26 -7.54 14.33 -0.51
C SER A 26 -6.94 14.56 -1.90
N PHE A 27 -7.79 14.93 -2.84
CA PHE A 27 -7.50 15.16 -4.26
C PHE A 27 -8.14 16.46 -4.72
N ASP A 28 -7.67 17.00 -5.84
CA ASP A 28 -8.20 18.25 -6.39
C ASP A 28 -9.39 17.98 -7.32
N THR A 29 -9.45 16.80 -7.93
CA THR A 29 -10.56 16.38 -8.80
C THR A 29 -11.34 15.18 -8.24
N LYS A 30 -12.64 15.14 -8.57
CA LYS A 30 -13.51 14.01 -8.20
C LYS A 30 -13.05 12.71 -8.85
N LEU A 31 -12.61 12.80 -10.12
CA LEU A 31 -12.20 11.66 -10.92
C LEU A 31 -10.99 10.95 -10.31
N GLU A 32 -10.00 11.69 -9.84
CA GLU A 32 -8.83 11.14 -9.14
C GLU A 32 -9.22 10.48 -7.83
N ALA A 33 -10.12 11.12 -7.06
CA ALA A 33 -10.63 10.55 -5.82
C ALA A 33 -11.37 9.22 -6.06
N GLU A 34 -12.19 9.14 -7.11
CA GLU A 34 -12.90 7.92 -7.52
C GLU A 34 -11.95 6.82 -8.00
N LYS A 35 -10.96 7.17 -8.83
CA LYS A 35 -9.94 6.21 -9.29
C LYS A 35 -9.14 5.65 -8.12
N TRP A 36 -8.63 6.52 -7.23
CA TRP A 36 -7.87 6.08 -6.06
C TRP A 36 -8.69 5.22 -5.12
N ALA A 37 -9.95 5.58 -4.88
CA ALA A 37 -10.86 4.77 -4.05
C ALA A 37 -11.03 3.35 -4.63
N ARG A 38 -11.25 3.26 -5.95
CA ARG A 38 -11.43 1.98 -6.65
C ARG A 38 -10.15 1.14 -6.67
N ASP A 39 -8.99 1.77 -6.92
CA ASP A 39 -7.70 1.08 -6.91
C ASP A 39 -7.35 0.55 -5.52
N LEU A 40 -7.63 1.35 -4.49
CA LEU A 40 -7.42 0.91 -3.11
C LEU A 40 -8.38 -0.23 -2.74
N GLU A 41 -9.66 -0.14 -3.11
CA GLU A 41 -10.60 -1.26 -2.89
C GLU A 41 -10.16 -2.52 -3.64
N ALA A 42 -9.70 -2.42 -4.89
CA ALA A 42 -9.21 -3.55 -5.67
C ALA A 42 -7.89 -4.14 -5.15
N GLN A 43 -7.01 -3.33 -4.53
CA GLN A 43 -5.83 -3.83 -3.82
C GLN A 43 -6.21 -4.57 -2.55
N VAL A 44 -7.16 -4.03 -1.79
CA VAL A 44 -7.67 -4.66 -0.56
C VAL A 44 -8.37 -5.97 -0.88
N ASP A 45 -9.16 -6.02 -1.95
CA ASP A 45 -9.87 -7.24 -2.36
C ASP A 45 -8.90 -8.34 -2.80
N ARG A 46 -7.83 -7.97 -3.52
CA ARG A 46 -6.80 -8.91 -3.96
C ARG A 46 -5.92 -9.46 -2.83
N PHE A 47 -5.53 -8.62 -1.87
CA PHE A 47 -4.56 -9.00 -0.85
C PHE A 47 -5.19 -9.27 0.54
N GLY A 48 -6.51 -9.09 0.71
CA GLY A 48 -7.23 -9.24 1.98
C GLY A 48 -6.92 -8.16 3.02
N ALA A 49 -5.70 -7.64 2.99
CA ALA A 49 -5.24 -6.42 3.63
C ALA A 49 -4.49 -5.60 2.57
N ALA A 50 -4.78 -4.30 2.44
CA ALA A 50 -3.90 -3.42 1.69
C ALA A 50 -2.50 -3.60 2.29
N PRO A 51 -1.47 -3.93 1.48
CA PRO A 51 -0.13 -4.08 2.01
C PRO A 51 0.17 -2.79 2.79
N ASP A 52 0.53 -2.97 4.07
CA ASP A 52 1.03 -1.88 4.86
C ASP A 52 2.33 -1.47 4.19
N THR A 53 2.25 -0.41 3.37
CA THR A 53 3.40 0.21 2.73
C THR A 53 4.41 0.70 3.77
N LYS A 54 4.02 0.80 5.05
CA LYS A 54 4.93 0.97 6.18
C LYS A 54 5.94 -0.17 6.32
N ILE A 55 5.58 -1.42 6.00
CA ILE A 55 6.51 -2.56 6.03
C ILE A 55 7.53 -2.44 4.88
N LEU A 56 7.09 -1.88 3.75
CA LEU A 56 7.97 -1.62 2.61
C LEU A 56 8.90 -0.42 2.86
N GLU A 57 8.45 0.59 3.60
CA GLU A 57 9.30 1.71 4.08
C GLU A 57 10.27 1.27 5.21
N SER A 58 9.90 0.28 6.02
CA SER A 58 10.79 -0.25 7.07
C SER A 58 11.80 -1.27 6.57
N THR A 59 11.58 -1.86 5.39
CA THR A 59 12.55 -2.77 4.78
C THR A 59 13.62 -1.94 4.09
N THR A 60 14.65 -1.58 4.86
CA THR A 60 15.82 -0.89 4.32
C THR A 60 16.53 -1.78 3.31
N LEU A 61 17.23 -1.18 2.33
CA LEU A 61 18.05 -1.93 1.37
C LEU A 61 19.01 -2.90 2.08
N GLY A 62 19.53 -2.51 3.26
CA GLY A 62 20.37 -3.37 4.10
C GLY A 62 19.68 -4.65 4.57
N GLN A 63 18.43 -4.59 5.01
CA GLN A 63 17.66 -5.78 5.40
C GLN A 63 17.37 -6.69 4.19
N LEU A 64 17.15 -6.10 3.01
CA LEU A 64 16.95 -6.86 1.78
C LEU A 64 18.23 -7.60 1.36
N LEU A 65 19.39 -6.93 1.47
CA LEU A 65 20.71 -7.49 1.17
C LEU A 65 21.09 -8.60 2.17
N GLU A 66 20.82 -8.42 3.46
CA GLU A 66 21.08 -9.44 4.48
C GLU A 66 20.24 -10.70 4.25
N ARG A 67 18.95 -10.54 3.91
CA ARG A 67 18.09 -11.66 3.53
C ARG A 67 18.59 -12.34 2.26
N TYR A 68 18.99 -11.57 1.25
CA TYR A 68 19.55 -12.12 0.02
C TYR A 68 20.84 -12.91 0.27
N GLN A 69 21.70 -12.41 1.16
CA GLN A 69 22.91 -13.11 1.57
C GLN A 69 22.60 -14.44 2.26
N ARG A 70 21.56 -14.50 3.10
CA ARG A 70 21.21 -15.71 3.84
C ARG A 70 20.42 -16.73 3.02
N GLU A 71 19.50 -16.27 2.17
CA GLU A 71 18.57 -17.16 1.46
C GLU A 71 19.07 -17.54 0.06
N VAL A 72 19.80 -16.65 -0.62
CA VAL A 72 20.12 -16.81 -2.04
C VAL A 72 21.61 -17.00 -2.29
N SER A 73 22.48 -16.30 -1.55
CA SER A 73 23.94 -16.44 -1.70
C SER A 73 24.48 -17.85 -1.44
N PRO A 74 23.95 -18.67 -0.50
CA PRO A 74 24.47 -20.03 -0.25
C PRO A 74 24.16 -21.00 -1.39
N LEU A 75 23.17 -20.69 -2.24
CA LEU A 75 22.78 -21.48 -3.39
C LEU A 75 23.60 -21.14 -4.65
N LYS A 76 24.50 -20.14 -4.58
CA LYS A 76 25.34 -19.72 -5.70
C LYS A 76 26.72 -20.33 -5.60
N ARG A 77 27.31 -20.64 -6.78
CA ARG A 77 28.59 -21.38 -6.95
C ARG A 77 29.84 -20.71 -6.35
N GLY A 78 29.72 -19.57 -5.68
CA GLY A 78 30.83 -18.80 -5.11
C GLY A 78 30.62 -18.46 -3.63
N SER A 79 29.91 -19.30 -2.86
CA SER A 79 29.74 -19.11 -1.43
C SER A 79 31.11 -19.16 -0.73
N VAL A 80 31.48 -18.05 -0.07
CA VAL A 80 32.54 -17.99 0.93
C VAL A 80 31.90 -17.88 2.30
#